data_AF-A0A2H1KU01-F1
#
_entry.id   AF-A0A2H1KU01-F1
#
_cell.length_a   1.000
_cell.length_b   1.000
_cell.length_c   1.000
_cell.angle_alpha   90.00
_cell.angle_beta   90.00
_cell.angle_gamma   90.00
#
_symmetry.space_group_name_H-M   'P 1'
#
loop_
_entity.id
_entity.type
_entity.pdbx_description
1 polymer ?
#
loop_
_entity_poly.entity_id
_entity_poly.type
_entity_poly.pdbx_seq_one_letter_code
_entity_poly.pdbx_strand_id
1 'polypeptide(L)' 'MTSKTVAGLLSDLEVTRSHSRPRVSNDNPYSESLFKTMKYGPTFPDRFASLSDAITLISILASGSILQPTSTMASPIASP' A
#
# COMPACT_ATOMS: atom_id res chain seq x y z
N MET A 1 -18.90 25.83 -6.94
CA MET A 1 -17.94 25.77 -5.82
C MET A 1 -16.57 25.50 -6.41
N THR A 2 -15.59 26.36 -6.17
CA THR A 2 -14.18 26.14 -6.54
C THR A 2 -13.40 25.82 -5.27
N SER A 3 -12.67 24.71 -5.29
CA SER A 3 -11.80 24.34 -4.17
C SER A 3 -10.66 25.35 -4.03
N LYS A 4 -10.19 25.56 -2.80
CA LYS A 4 -8.94 26.25 -2.53
C LYS A 4 -7.80 25.56 -3.28
N THR A 5 -6.75 26.31 -3.63
CA THR A 5 -5.53 25.70 -4.17
C THR A 5 -4.92 24.76 -3.12
N VAL A 6 -4.29 23.66 -3.55
CA VAL A 6 -3.63 22.72 -2.62
C VAL A 6 -2.63 23.43 -1.72
N ALA A 7 -1.92 24.43 -2.25
CA ALA A 7 -1.00 25.26 -1.46
C ALA A 7 -1.72 26.05 -0.35
N GLY A 8 -2.88 26.67 -0.66
CA GLY A 8 -3.68 27.39 0.34
C GLY A 8 -4.24 26.45 1.42
N LEU A 9 -4.72 25.28 1.02
CA LEU A 9 -5.21 24.27 1.96
C LEU A 9 -4.12 23.76 2.91
N LEU A 10 -2.91 23.51 2.39
CA LEU A 10 -1.78 23.07 3.23
C LEU A 10 -1.32 24.16 4.21
N SER A 11 -1.35 25.43 3.79
CA SER A 11 -1.10 26.56 4.69
C SER A 11 -2.16 26.68 5.79
N ASP A 12 -3.44 26.50 5.45
CA ASP A 12 -4.54 26.54 6.43
C ASP A 12 -4.45 25.39 7.46
N LEU A 13 -3.90 24.23 7.06
CA LEU A 13 -3.69 23.06 7.91
C LEU A 13 -2.33 23.07 8.63
N GLU A 14 -1.54 24.14 8.50
CA GLU A 14 -0.18 24.27 9.06
C GLU A 14 0.77 23.13 8.60
N VAL A 15 0.48 22.50 7.47
CA VAL A 15 1.30 21.42 6.90
C VAL A 15 2.46 22.02 6.12
N THR A 16 3.68 21.76 6.60
CA THR A 16 4.90 22.18 5.89
C THR A 16 5.01 21.41 4.57
N ARG A 17 5.08 22.15 3.46
CA ARG A 17 5.28 21.56 2.14
C ARG A 17 6.68 20.98 2.04
N SER A 18 6.78 19.72 1.63
CA SER A 18 8.09 19.14 1.30
C SER A 18 8.72 19.89 0.12
N HIS A 19 10.00 20.25 0.25
CA HIS A 19 10.82 20.82 -0.83
C HIS A 19 11.51 19.74 -1.68
N SER A 20 10.94 18.54 -1.69
CA SER A 20 11.33 17.40 -2.52
C SER A 20 11.60 17.82 -3.96
N ARG A 21 12.67 17.27 -4.54
CA ARG A 21 13.09 17.66 -5.88
C ARG A 21 12.03 17.18 -6.87
N PRO A 22 11.58 18.03 -7.81
CA PRO A 22 10.62 17.59 -8.82
C PRO A 22 11.16 16.37 -9.57
N ARG A 23 10.35 15.30 -9.65
CA ARG A 23 10.64 14.03 -10.34
C ARG A 23 11.67 13.09 -9.68
N VAL A 24 11.98 13.27 -8.39
CA VAL A 24 12.80 12.31 -7.64
C VAL A 24 11.88 11.44 -6.78
N SER A 25 11.83 10.14 -7.05
CA SER A 25 10.99 9.18 -6.31
C SER A 25 11.44 8.95 -4.87
N ASN A 26 12.72 9.24 -4.58
CA ASN A 26 13.44 8.86 -3.37
C ASN A 26 13.05 9.65 -2.11
N ASP A 27 12.09 10.56 -2.20
CA ASP A 27 11.84 11.52 -1.12
C ASP A 27 10.77 11.02 -0.11
N ASN A 28 10.14 9.87 -0.33
CA ASN A 28 9.18 9.30 0.62
C ASN A 28 9.40 7.79 0.87
N PRO A 29 10.15 7.40 1.92
CA PRO A 29 10.42 6.00 2.23
C PRO A 29 9.14 5.19 2.52
N TYR A 30 8.09 5.83 3.03
CA TYR A 30 6.81 5.17 3.27
C TYR A 30 6.16 4.75 1.94
N SER A 31 5.99 5.69 1.01
CA SER A 31 5.42 5.36 -0.31
C SER A 31 6.31 4.41 -1.11
N GLU A 32 7.64 4.57 -1.06
CA GLU A 32 8.56 3.68 -1.77
C GLU A 32 8.53 2.25 -1.25
N SER A 33 8.45 2.05 0.08
CA SER A 33 8.36 0.71 0.67
C SER A 33 7.09 -0.02 0.22
N LEU A 34 5.97 0.70 0.13
CA LEU A 34 4.71 0.18 -0.40
C LEU A 34 4.83 -0.19 -1.89
N PHE A 35 5.37 0.70 -2.73
CA PHE A 35 5.55 0.43 -4.17
C PHE A 35 6.52 -0.73 -4.43
N LYS A 36 7.60 -0.82 -3.65
CA LYS A 36 8.55 -1.94 -3.73
C LYS A 36 7.88 -3.26 -3.37
N THR A 37 7.06 -3.26 -2.32
CA THR A 37 6.29 -4.43 -1.89
C THR A 37 5.26 -4.82 -2.95
N MET A 38 4.58 -3.88 -3.61
CA MET A 38 3.68 -4.22 -4.72
C MET A 38 4.43 -4.75 -5.95
N LYS A 39 5.61 -4.21 -6.25
CA LYS A 39 6.41 -4.61 -7.41
C LYS A 39 7.00 -6.02 -7.28
N TYR A 40 7.40 -6.41 -6.08
CA TYR A 40 8.11 -7.68 -5.83
C TYR A 40 7.38 -8.63 -4.87
N GLY A 41 6.22 -8.22 -4.35
CA GLY A 41 5.44 -8.99 -3.39
C GLY A 41 4.49 -10.00 -4.04
N PRO A 42 3.54 -10.54 -3.27
CA PRO A 42 2.75 -11.71 -3.66
C PRO A 42 1.95 -11.44 -4.94
N THR A 43 1.77 -12.51 -5.72
CA THR A 43 1.02 -12.50 -6.98
C THR A 43 -0.34 -11.85 -6.75
N PHE A 44 -0.54 -10.67 -7.34
CA PHE A 44 -1.83 -10.01 -7.32
C PHE A 44 -2.87 -10.91 -8.00
N PRO A 45 -4.06 -11.08 -7.41
CA PRO A 45 -5.12 -11.84 -8.06
C PRO A 45 -5.52 -11.11 -9.36
N ASP A 46 -5.76 -11.88 -10.42
CA ASP A 46 -6.20 -11.35 -11.74
C ASP A 46 -7.52 -10.56 -11.60
N ARG A 47 -8.39 -10.98 -10.67
CA ARG A 47 -9.62 -10.29 -10.27
C ARG A 47 -9.87 -10.41 -8.78
N PHE A 48 -10.38 -9.34 -8.19
CA PHE A 48 -10.94 -9.36 -6.83
C PHE A 48 -12.39 -9.86 -6.87
N ALA A 49 -12.78 -10.69 -5.91
CA ALA A 49 -14.16 -11.16 -5.79
C ALA A 49 -15.10 -10.08 -5.24
N SER A 50 -14.57 -9.17 -4.40
CA SER A 50 -15.33 -8.06 -3.83
C SER A 50 -14.47 -6.82 -3.55
N LEU A 51 -15.11 -5.66 -3.37
CA LEU A 51 -14.44 -4.44 -2.93
C LEU A 51 -13.78 -4.63 -1.55
N SER A 52 -14.42 -5.37 -0.65
CA SER A 52 -13.90 -5.68 0.68
C SER A 52 -12.57 -6.44 0.60
N ASP A 53 -12.43 -7.36 -0.36
CA ASP A 53 -11.17 -8.09 -0.56
C ASP A 53 -10.05 -7.16 -1.03
N ALA A 54 -10.36 -6.24 -1.94
CA ALA A 54 -9.39 -5.24 -2.41
C ALA A 54 -8.94 -4.31 -1.28
N ILE A 55 -9.88 -3.82 -0.46
CA ILE A 55 -9.57 -2.97 0.70
C ILE A 55 -8.72 -3.73 1.72
N THR A 56 -9.05 -5.01 1.97
CA THR A 56 -8.30 -5.86 2.90
C THR A 56 -6.86 -6.07 2.41
N LEU A 57 -6.68 -6.34 1.12
CA LEU A 57 -5.34 -6.46 0.51
C LEU A 57 -4.54 -5.16 0.71
N ILE A 58 -5.13 -4.00 0.39
CA ILE A 58 -4.46 -2.69 0.54
C ILE A 58 -4.10 -2.42 2.01
N SER A 59 -5.00 -2.74 2.94
CA SER A 59 -4.76 -2.58 4.37
C SER A 59 -3.58 -3.44 4.86
N ILE A 60 -3.51 -4.70 4.39
CA ILE A 60 -2.41 -5.61 4.71
C ILE A 60 -1.09 -5.11 4.09
N LEU A 61 -1.11 -4.62 2.85
CA LEU A 61 0.05 -4.04 2.18
C LEU A 61 0.60 -2.82 2.93
N ALA A 62 -0.28 -1.91 3.34
CA ALA A 62 0.09 -0.69 4.07
C ALA A 62 0.65 -0.99 5.47
N SER A 63 0.28 -2.15 6.06
CA SER A 63 0.73 -2.57 7.39
C SER A 63 2.07 -3.32 7.39
N GLY A 64 2.61 -3.67 6.21
CA GLY A 64 3.89 -4.40 6.10
C GLY A 64 3.84 -5.88 6.52
N SER A 65 2.66 -6.43 6.80
CA SER A 65 2.47 -7.76 7.39
C SER A 65 2.64 -8.94 6.41
N ILE A 66 2.94 -8.68 5.14
CA ILE A 66 3.09 -9.72 4.09
C ILE A 66 4.41 -10.51 4.23
N LEU A 67 5.36 -10.02 5.04
CA LEU A 67 6.63 -10.70 5.29
C LEU A 67 6.51 -11.90 6.24
N GLN A 68 5.34 -12.20 6.80
CA GLN A 68 5.11 -13.47 7.46
C GLN A 68 4.50 -14.46 6.47
N PRO A 69 5.19 -15.56 6.12
CA PRO A 69 4.56 -16.63 5.38
C PRO A 69 3.40 -17.15 6.23
N THR A 70 2.18 -16.86 5.79
CA THR A 70 1.00 -17.49 6.36
C THR A 70 1.13 -18.98 6.09
N SER A 71 1.49 -19.72 7.13
CA SER A 71 1.37 -21.16 7.25
C SER A 71 -0.10 -21.55 6.99
N THR A 72 -0.45 -21.70 5.72
CA THR A 72 -1.74 -22.19 5.25
C THR A 72 -1.49 -23.55 4.60
N MET A 73 -2.10 -24.58 5.19
CA MET A 73 -2.32 -25.93 4.66
C MET A 73 -1.17 -26.95 4.78
N ALA A 74 -0.94 -27.47 5.98
CA ALA A 74 -0.53 -28.87 6.13
C ALA A 74 -1.77 -29.69 6.50
N SER A 75 -2.56 -30.07 5.49
CA SER A 75 -3.52 -31.19 5.62
C SER A 75 -2.74 -32.50 5.50
N PRO A 76 -2.79 -33.42 6.48
CA PRO A 76 -2.21 -34.73 6.31
C PRO A 76 -3.18 -35.60 5.50
N ILE A 77 -2.94 -35.74 4.20
CA ILE A 77 -3.40 -36.92 3.47
C ILE A 77 -2.37 -38.02 3.75
N ALA A 78 -2.75 -38.95 4.62
CA ALA A 78 -2.15 -40.27 4.68
C ALA A 78 -3.21 -41.25 5.22
N SER A 79 -4.07 -41.72 4.31
CA SER A 79 -4.66 -43.07 4.40
C SER A 79 -3.60 -44.08 3.88
N PRO A 80 -3.72 -45.37 4.21
CA PRO A 80 -4.73 -46.23 3.59
C PRO A 80 -5.89 -46.63 4.52
#